data_AF-A0A7V1EHT7-F1
#
_entry.id   AF-A0A7V1EHT7-F1
#
_cell.length_a   1.000
_cell.length_b   1.000
_cell.length_c   1.000
_cell.angle_alpha   90.00
_cell.angle_beta   90.00
_cell.angle_gamma   90.00
#
_symmetry.space_group_name_H-M   'P 1'
#
loop_
_entity.id
_entity.type
_entity.pdbx_description
1 polymer ?
#
loop_
_entity_poly.entity_id
_entity_poly.type
_entity_poly.pdbx_seq_one_letter_code
_entity_poly.pdbx_strand_id
1 'polypeptide(L)'
;MKLGKIAIVFILFFFLCSSDKIIIDDTRNYIAFHRNPEAGNIIDFDVWLININTKEETRITQNLEYWEYAPIWTSDSELLCLIEPQEKTMTETDIVYINFRTGKRKLLDFWTWRDDLGSDGVSADLRGNIYYADHGADLVYRISLKEKEHNAKEILSITSLKRLGLAEVVEAVISPDGTKLLLVASDSAKYERLTKARKFFYDDIYLYEFANNSLIKLISGDSTYEDPIWIGNDTIVFCSNCDGNYELYLMGLNAKNVICLTSTENISEMEPTVSPDHQQIAYMRYQGEYRFKDVEIWIMKEIEIIKIKPANLAFIVSAFYFFGGILTALVSLTLTLGSSRYYYGVSYIIRTLIYFLILFPVVGFILGFLFAFIYNLIAKYTGGIKVMIREDVDRATESS
;
A
#
# COMPACT_ATOMS: atom_id res chain seq x y z
N MET A 1 -59.00 42.92 -11.82
CA MET A 1 -58.19 42.22 -12.84
C MET A 1 -56.74 42.22 -12.36
N LYS A 2 -56.22 41.01 -12.07
CA LYS A 2 -54.81 40.61 -11.82
C LYS A 2 -54.03 41.26 -10.66
N LEU A 3 -54.38 40.83 -9.45
CA LEU A 3 -53.55 40.87 -8.24
C LEU A 3 -52.98 39.47 -7.90
N GLY A 4 -52.73 38.64 -8.92
CA GLY A 4 -52.25 37.27 -8.74
C GLY A 4 -51.21 36.94 -9.80
N LYS A 5 -49.93 37.08 -9.46
CA LYS A 5 -48.77 36.46 -10.17
C LYS A 5 -47.39 36.66 -9.52
N ILE A 6 -47.28 37.01 -8.23
CA ILE A 6 -45.97 37.19 -7.57
C ILE A 6 -45.70 36.16 -6.45
N ALA A 7 -46.68 35.34 -6.05
CA ALA A 7 -46.49 34.37 -4.97
C ALA A 7 -46.11 32.93 -5.44
N ILE A 8 -45.97 32.66 -6.74
CA ILE A 8 -45.75 31.28 -7.25
C ILE A 8 -44.29 31.00 -7.64
N VAL A 9 -43.42 32.01 -7.77
CA VAL A 9 -42.01 31.78 -8.15
C VAL A 9 -41.10 31.50 -6.94
N PHE A 10 -41.50 31.89 -5.71
CA PHE A 10 -40.71 31.63 -4.51
C PHE A 10 -40.97 30.28 -3.84
N ILE A 11 -42.03 29.56 -4.20
CA ILE A 11 -42.39 28.25 -3.61
C ILE A 11 -41.88 27.08 -4.47
N LEU A 12 -41.52 27.32 -5.74
CA LEU A 12 -41.02 26.28 -6.66
C LEU A 12 -39.50 26.12 -6.66
N PHE A 13 -38.73 27.02 -6.04
CA PHE A 13 -37.27 26.91 -5.94
C PHE A 13 -36.77 26.22 -4.66
N PHE A 14 -37.66 25.98 -3.69
CA PHE A 14 -37.32 25.31 -2.42
C PHE A 14 -37.65 23.81 -2.40
N PHE A 15 -38.13 23.24 -3.51
CA PHE A 15 -38.68 21.88 -3.56
C PHE A 15 -37.91 20.87 -4.43
N LEU A 16 -36.70 21.18 -4.92
CA LEU A 16 -35.91 20.26 -5.76
C LEU A 16 -34.41 20.16 -5.40
N CYS A 17 -34.08 20.40 -4.13
CA CYS A 17 -32.82 19.94 -3.56
C CYS A 17 -33.11 19.19 -2.26
N SER A 18 -33.93 18.14 -2.33
CA SER A 18 -33.62 16.99 -1.48
C SER A 18 -32.39 16.37 -2.10
N SER A 19 -31.21 16.62 -1.53
CA SER A 19 -30.16 15.62 -1.68
C SER A 19 -30.76 14.38 -1.03
N ASP A 20 -31.25 13.45 -1.86
CA ASP A 20 -31.75 12.18 -1.36
C ASP A 20 -30.60 11.59 -0.56
N LYS A 21 -30.80 11.47 0.75
CA LYS A 21 -29.77 10.94 1.63
C LYS A 21 -29.53 9.51 1.19
N ILE A 22 -28.35 9.27 0.62
CA ILE A 22 -27.94 7.94 0.22
C ILE A 22 -27.64 7.19 1.51
N ILE A 23 -28.53 6.25 1.84
CA ILE A 23 -28.40 5.38 2.99
C ILE A 23 -28.06 3.98 2.50
N ILE A 24 -26.91 3.47 2.92
CA ILE A 24 -26.44 2.13 2.58
C ILE A 24 -26.14 1.40 3.90
N ASP A 25 -26.88 0.33 4.16
CA ASP A 25 -26.77 -0.44 5.41
C ASP A 25 -25.49 -1.28 5.45
N ASP A 26 -24.98 -1.72 4.30
CA ASP A 26 -23.76 -2.51 4.19
C ASP A 26 -22.93 -2.10 2.97
N THR A 27 -21.83 -1.44 3.24
CA THR A 27 -20.89 -0.87 2.27
C THR A 27 -19.75 -1.83 1.93
N ARG A 28 -19.67 -3.02 2.54
CA ARG A 28 -18.54 -3.97 2.38
C ARG A 28 -18.33 -4.45 0.95
N ASN A 29 -19.37 -4.37 0.12
CA ASN A 29 -19.36 -4.78 -1.28
C ASN A 29 -19.26 -3.59 -2.24
N TYR A 30 -18.91 -2.40 -1.77
CA TYR A 30 -18.81 -1.21 -2.60
C TYR A 30 -17.36 -0.77 -2.78
N ILE A 31 -17.01 -0.48 -4.03
CA ILE A 31 -15.79 0.26 -4.37
C ILE A 31 -16.20 1.71 -4.55
N ALA A 32 -15.48 2.63 -3.88
CA ALA A 32 -15.63 4.06 -4.10
C ALA A 32 -14.55 4.52 -5.07
N PHE A 33 -14.93 5.33 -6.05
CA PHE A 33 -14.03 5.88 -7.05
C PHE A 33 -14.51 7.26 -7.46
N HIS A 34 -13.63 8.08 -8.03
CA HIS A 34 -13.99 9.38 -8.56
C HIS A 34 -13.98 9.33 -10.09
N ARG A 35 -14.93 10.01 -10.74
CA ARG A 35 -15.07 10.04 -12.19
C ARG A 35 -15.52 11.43 -12.63
N ASN A 36 -15.00 11.89 -13.76
CA ASN A 36 -15.51 13.11 -14.39
C ASN A 36 -16.89 12.82 -15.04
N PRO A 37 -17.98 13.50 -14.63
CA PRO A 37 -19.32 13.23 -15.12
C PRO A 37 -19.57 13.71 -16.56
N GLU A 38 -18.81 14.68 -17.06
CA GLU A 38 -19.00 15.26 -18.39
C GLU A 38 -17.71 15.17 -19.21
N ALA A 39 -17.79 14.63 -20.43
CA ALA A 39 -16.68 14.58 -21.38
C ALA A 39 -16.34 15.98 -21.95
N GLY A 40 -16.03 16.94 -21.08
CA GLY A 40 -15.77 18.34 -21.38
C GLY A 40 -14.55 18.88 -20.63
N ASN A 41 -14.02 20.02 -21.11
CA ASN A 41 -12.76 20.63 -20.67
C ASN A 41 -12.75 21.18 -19.22
N ILE A 42 -13.69 20.78 -18.37
CA ILE A 42 -13.76 21.17 -16.96
C ILE A 42 -13.45 19.92 -16.14
N ILE A 43 -12.43 20.01 -15.28
CA ILE A 43 -12.04 18.96 -14.35
C ILE A 43 -13.07 19.00 -13.22
N ASP A 44 -14.29 18.52 -13.46
CA ASP A 44 -15.27 18.28 -12.41
C ASP A 44 -15.18 16.79 -12.04
N PHE A 45 -15.05 16.45 -10.77
CA PHE A 45 -15.00 15.06 -10.33
C PHE A 45 -16.13 14.84 -9.35
N ASP A 46 -16.89 13.76 -9.56
CA ASP A 46 -17.78 13.24 -8.52
C ASP A 46 -17.26 11.93 -8.01
N VAL A 47 -17.67 11.63 -6.78
CA VAL A 47 -17.51 10.30 -6.22
C VAL A 47 -18.71 9.42 -6.59
N TRP A 48 -18.39 8.20 -7.01
CA TRP A 48 -19.31 7.14 -7.36
C TRP A 48 -19.01 5.91 -6.50
N LEU A 49 -20.05 5.10 -6.29
CA LEU A 49 -19.95 3.78 -5.70
C LEU A 49 -20.38 2.74 -6.73
N ILE A 50 -19.62 1.64 -6.84
CA ILE A 50 -20.03 0.46 -7.60
C ILE A 50 -20.15 -0.73 -6.67
N ASN A 51 -21.29 -1.42 -6.72
CA ASN A 51 -21.48 -2.67 -5.99
C ASN A 51 -20.79 -3.82 -6.74
N ILE A 52 -19.84 -4.50 -6.11
CA ILE A 52 -19.05 -5.55 -6.76
C ILE A 52 -19.89 -6.76 -7.20
N ASN A 53 -21.02 -7.02 -6.53
CA ASN A 53 -21.87 -8.18 -6.79
C ASN A 53 -22.92 -7.87 -7.85
N THR A 54 -23.60 -6.73 -7.74
CA THR A 54 -24.69 -6.36 -8.67
C THR A 54 -24.19 -5.60 -9.89
N LYS A 55 -22.97 -5.03 -9.82
CA LYS A 55 -22.40 -4.09 -10.81
C LYS A 55 -23.19 -2.80 -10.97
N GLU A 56 -24.10 -2.51 -10.05
CA GLU A 56 -24.85 -1.26 -10.05
C GLU A 56 -23.96 -0.12 -9.56
N GLU A 57 -23.95 0.96 -10.33
CA GLU A 57 -23.28 2.21 -9.99
C GLU A 57 -24.25 3.20 -9.35
N THR A 58 -23.76 3.96 -8.38
CA THR A 58 -24.51 5.02 -7.71
C THR A 58 -23.61 6.22 -7.53
N ARG A 59 -23.96 7.34 -8.16
CA ARG A 59 -23.32 8.63 -7.93
C ARG A 59 -23.66 9.12 -6.52
N ILE A 60 -22.65 9.50 -5.74
CA ILE A 60 -22.84 9.93 -4.34
C ILE A 60 -22.58 11.42 -4.10
N THR A 61 -21.83 12.08 -4.97
CA THR A 61 -21.63 13.54 -4.94
C THR A 61 -22.04 14.17 -6.27
N GLN A 62 -22.45 15.44 -6.23
CA GLN A 62 -22.90 16.23 -7.39
C GLN A 62 -22.78 17.73 -7.07
N ASN A 63 -21.66 18.16 -6.49
CA ASN A 63 -21.54 19.56 -6.09
C ASN A 63 -20.83 20.38 -7.18
N LEU A 64 -21.59 21.16 -7.94
CA LEU A 64 -21.09 22.04 -9.00
C LEU A 64 -20.21 23.22 -8.50
N GLU A 65 -19.81 23.22 -7.24
CA GLU A 65 -18.89 24.20 -6.66
C GLU A 65 -17.59 23.58 -6.18
N TYR A 66 -17.47 22.25 -6.18
CA TYR A 66 -16.34 21.52 -5.64
C TYR A 66 -15.94 20.37 -6.56
N TRP A 67 -14.63 20.09 -6.66
CA TRP A 67 -14.19 18.82 -7.25
C TRP A 67 -14.09 17.80 -6.13
N GLU A 68 -14.76 16.66 -6.25
CA GLU A 68 -14.83 15.67 -5.18
C GLU A 68 -14.05 14.43 -5.58
N TYR A 69 -12.93 14.19 -4.88
CA TYR A 69 -12.00 13.13 -5.24
C TYR A 69 -11.32 12.48 -4.03
N ALA A 70 -10.45 11.51 -4.31
CA ALA A 70 -9.74 10.68 -3.32
C ALA A 70 -10.65 10.06 -2.25
N PRO A 71 -11.70 9.31 -2.64
CA PRO A 71 -12.61 8.70 -1.69
C PRO A 71 -11.93 7.56 -0.92
N ILE A 72 -11.96 7.61 0.41
CA ILE A 72 -11.34 6.60 1.27
C ILE A 72 -12.31 6.11 2.33
N TRP A 73 -12.46 4.78 2.36
CA TRP A 73 -13.21 4.11 3.40
C TRP A 73 -12.44 4.11 4.72
N THR A 74 -13.13 4.43 5.81
CA THR A 74 -12.66 4.03 7.13
C THR A 74 -12.69 2.52 7.26
N SER A 75 -11.87 1.98 8.17
CA SER A 75 -11.69 0.54 8.34
C SER A 75 -12.94 -0.25 8.73
N ASP A 76 -13.95 0.42 9.29
CA ASP A 76 -15.25 -0.16 9.62
C ASP A 76 -16.22 -0.14 8.43
N SER A 77 -15.77 0.39 7.28
CA SER A 77 -16.56 0.69 6.08
C SER A 77 -17.75 1.62 6.35
N GLU A 78 -17.85 2.27 7.52
CA GLU A 78 -19.03 3.06 7.86
C GLU A 78 -18.97 4.49 7.33
N LEU A 79 -17.75 5.00 7.16
CA LEU A 79 -17.49 6.37 6.75
C LEU A 79 -16.67 6.37 5.47
N LEU A 80 -17.03 7.29 4.58
CA LEU A 80 -16.23 7.64 3.43
C LEU A 80 -15.71 9.05 3.63
N CYS A 81 -14.39 9.19 3.66
CA CYS A 81 -13.73 10.48 3.65
C CYS A 81 -13.42 10.87 2.21
N LEU A 82 -13.51 12.15 1.90
CA LEU A 82 -13.24 12.68 0.58
C LEU A 82 -12.76 14.13 0.67
N ILE A 83 -12.04 14.54 -0.37
CA ILE A 83 -11.45 15.87 -0.49
C ILE A 83 -12.33 16.70 -1.43
N GLU A 84 -12.63 17.93 -1.03
CA GLU A 84 -13.49 18.87 -1.77
C GLU A 84 -12.80 20.24 -1.90
N PRO A 85 -11.90 20.44 -2.88
CA PRO A 85 -11.46 21.75 -3.33
C PRO A 85 -12.62 22.60 -3.87
N GLN A 86 -12.73 23.85 -3.45
CA GLN A 86 -13.66 24.81 -4.05
C GLN A 86 -13.22 25.26 -5.44
N GLU A 87 -14.01 24.91 -6.45
CA GLU A 87 -13.76 25.23 -7.86
C GLU A 87 -13.85 26.73 -8.13
N LYS A 88 -14.92 27.39 -7.66
CA LYS A 88 -15.24 28.77 -8.08
C LYS A 88 -14.34 29.83 -7.47
N THR A 89 -13.98 29.63 -6.20
CA THR A 89 -13.23 30.64 -5.44
C THR A 89 -11.74 30.31 -5.43
N MET A 90 -11.38 29.04 -5.61
CA MET A 90 -10.01 28.54 -5.49
C MET A 90 -9.35 28.99 -4.19
N THR A 91 -10.11 28.98 -3.08
CA THR A 91 -9.64 29.51 -1.79
C THR A 91 -9.47 28.48 -0.70
N GLU A 92 -10.19 27.36 -0.75
CA GLU A 92 -10.17 26.36 0.30
C GLU A 92 -10.43 24.95 -0.23
N THR A 93 -9.86 23.97 0.47
CA THR A 93 -10.16 22.56 0.30
C THR A 93 -10.69 22.01 1.62
N ASP A 94 -11.85 21.37 1.54
CA ASP A 94 -12.50 20.73 2.66
C ASP A 94 -12.15 19.24 2.71
N ILE A 95 -11.99 18.72 3.92
CA ILE A 95 -12.02 17.28 4.20
C ILE A 95 -13.37 17.00 4.83
N VAL A 96 -14.18 16.19 4.18
CA VAL A 96 -15.49 15.80 4.71
C VAL A 96 -15.57 14.30 4.91
N TYR A 97 -16.50 13.88 5.76
CA TYR A 97 -16.92 12.49 5.80
C TYR A 97 -18.42 12.35 5.53
N ILE A 98 -18.77 11.22 4.93
CA ILE A 98 -20.14 10.76 4.72
C ILE A 98 -20.31 9.46 5.51
N ASN A 99 -21.30 9.43 6.41
CA ASN A 99 -21.73 8.21 7.08
C ASN A 99 -22.96 7.66 6.37
N PHE A 100 -22.80 6.55 5.65
CA PHE A 100 -23.88 5.96 4.84
C PHE A 100 -24.97 5.29 5.67
N ARG A 101 -24.71 4.85 6.90
CA ARG A 101 -25.78 4.30 7.77
C ARG A 101 -26.78 5.37 8.20
N THR A 102 -26.30 6.60 8.42
CA THR A 102 -27.10 7.71 8.94
C THR A 102 -27.46 8.75 7.87
N GLY A 103 -26.84 8.67 6.69
CA GLY A 103 -26.89 9.71 5.66
C GLY A 103 -26.33 11.05 6.15
N LYS A 104 -25.45 11.05 7.17
CA LYS A 104 -24.88 12.28 7.74
C LYS A 104 -23.58 12.61 7.04
N ARG A 105 -23.51 13.82 6.49
CA ARG A 105 -22.27 14.45 6.00
C ARG A 105 -21.78 15.49 7.01
N LYS A 106 -20.46 15.59 7.23
CA LYS A 106 -19.87 16.60 8.13
C LYS A 106 -18.44 16.94 7.70
N LEU A 107 -18.11 18.23 7.82
CA LEU A 107 -16.74 18.75 7.68
C LEU A 107 -15.86 18.25 8.84
N LEU A 108 -14.71 17.67 8.49
CA LEU A 108 -13.69 17.25 9.44
C LEU A 108 -12.69 18.35 9.72
N ASP A 109 -12.14 18.92 8.66
CA ASP A 109 -11.10 19.95 8.66
C ASP A 109 -11.04 20.61 7.28
N PHE A 110 -10.27 21.67 7.14
CA PHE A 110 -10.07 22.37 5.87
C PHE A 110 -8.70 23.05 5.83
N TRP A 111 -8.23 23.39 4.64
CA TRP A 111 -7.07 24.25 4.45
C TRP A 111 -7.32 25.28 3.35
N THR A 112 -6.62 26.41 3.41
CA THR A 112 -6.79 27.50 2.43
C THR A 112 -5.67 27.50 1.39
N TRP A 113 -6.00 27.77 0.13
CA TRP A 113 -5.07 27.68 -1.02
C TRP A 113 -4.03 28.80 -1.09
N ARG A 114 -3.91 29.62 -0.03
CA ARG A 114 -2.69 30.42 0.17
C ARG A 114 -1.47 29.54 0.49
N ASP A 115 -1.70 28.29 0.86
CA ASP A 115 -0.68 27.31 1.29
C ASP A 115 -0.35 26.24 0.21
N ASP A 116 -0.57 26.58 -1.07
CA ASP A 116 -0.23 25.80 -2.27
C ASP A 116 -1.04 24.51 -2.51
N LEU A 117 -1.20 24.17 -3.80
CA LEU A 117 -2.00 23.05 -4.31
C LEU A 117 -1.26 21.72 -4.11
N GLY A 118 -1.89 20.71 -3.51
CA GLY A 118 -1.43 19.33 -3.75
C GLY A 118 -1.41 18.34 -2.59
N SER A 119 -2.43 18.28 -1.73
CA SER A 119 -2.66 16.98 -1.08
C SER A 119 -3.57 16.16 -1.99
N ASP A 120 -3.02 15.13 -2.61
CA ASP A 120 -3.80 14.25 -3.50
C ASP A 120 -4.45 13.08 -2.74
N GLY A 121 -4.23 12.95 -1.43
CA GLY A 121 -4.75 11.83 -0.66
C GLY A 121 -4.97 12.11 0.82
N VAL A 122 -6.12 11.66 1.31
CA VAL A 122 -6.33 11.32 2.73
C VAL A 122 -5.89 9.87 2.96
N SER A 123 -5.87 9.38 4.20
CA SER A 123 -5.65 7.96 4.50
C SER A 123 -6.24 7.62 5.86
N ALA A 124 -6.58 6.35 6.12
CA ALA A 124 -7.25 5.93 7.35
C ALA A 124 -6.61 4.69 7.98
N ASP A 125 -6.50 4.67 9.31
CA ASP A 125 -6.06 3.49 10.07
C ASP A 125 -7.24 2.63 10.56
N LEU A 126 -6.95 1.42 11.07
CA LEU A 126 -7.96 0.50 11.64
C LEU A 126 -8.63 1.02 12.92
N ARG A 127 -8.17 2.15 13.45
CA ARG A 127 -8.73 2.77 14.66
C ARG A 127 -9.71 3.87 14.30
N GLY A 128 -9.87 4.21 13.02
CA GLY A 128 -10.74 5.30 12.56
C GLY A 128 -10.09 6.68 12.73
N ASN A 129 -8.75 6.75 12.69
CA ASN A 129 -8.07 8.03 12.56
C ASN A 129 -7.82 8.32 11.08
N ILE A 130 -7.98 9.59 10.70
CA ILE A 130 -7.71 10.09 9.35
C ILE A 130 -6.37 10.82 9.36
N TYR A 131 -5.57 10.57 8.34
CA TYR A 131 -4.26 11.15 8.13
C TYR A 131 -4.27 11.88 6.79
N TYR A 132 -3.60 13.02 6.72
CA TYR A 132 -3.40 13.75 5.48
C TYR A 132 -2.14 14.60 5.59
N ALA A 133 -1.53 14.88 4.43
CA ALA A 133 -0.39 15.78 4.33
C ALA A 133 -0.85 17.16 3.86
N ASP A 134 -0.21 18.20 4.37
CA ASP A 134 -0.40 19.57 3.87
C ASP A 134 0.80 19.95 3.01
N HIS A 135 0.52 20.29 1.74
CA HIS A 135 1.50 20.60 0.70
C HIS A 135 2.34 21.85 1.04
N GLY A 136 1.81 22.76 1.85
CA GLY A 136 2.51 23.99 2.25
C GLY A 136 3.46 23.81 3.43
N ALA A 137 3.07 22.98 4.40
CA ALA A 137 3.82 22.79 5.65
C ALA A 137 4.74 21.55 5.63
N ASP A 138 4.51 20.65 4.68
CA ASP A 138 5.03 19.28 4.66
C ASP A 138 4.85 18.61 6.04
N LEU A 139 3.65 18.75 6.61
CA LEU A 139 3.28 18.16 7.89
C LEU A 139 2.24 17.08 7.67
N VAL A 140 2.28 16.06 8.52
CA VAL A 140 1.27 15.00 8.58
C VAL A 140 0.37 15.26 9.77
N TYR A 141 -0.91 15.47 9.50
CA TYR A 141 -1.93 15.65 10.51
C TYR A 141 -2.65 14.33 10.77
N ARG A 142 -3.18 14.19 12.00
CA ARG A 142 -4.11 13.14 12.37
C ARG A 142 -5.37 13.75 12.96
N ILE A 143 -6.52 13.26 12.52
CA ILE A 143 -7.81 13.54 13.12
C ILE A 143 -8.36 12.24 13.69
N SER A 144 -8.62 12.20 15.00
CA SER A 144 -9.28 11.04 15.61
C SER A 144 -10.80 11.17 15.53
N LEU A 145 -11.47 10.19 14.90
CA LEU A 145 -12.93 10.18 14.81
C LEU A 145 -13.62 9.54 16.03
N LYS A 146 -12.85 8.90 16.92
CA LYS A 146 -13.38 8.20 18.12
C LYS A 146 -13.59 9.11 19.34
N GLU A 147 -13.02 10.31 19.33
CA GLU A 147 -13.26 11.29 20.39
C GLU A 147 -14.65 11.93 20.19
N LYS A 148 -15.65 11.26 20.77
CA LYS A 148 -17.02 11.74 20.83
C LYS A 148 -17.01 13.18 21.34
N GLU A 149 -17.41 14.09 20.46
CA GLU A 149 -17.71 15.52 20.63
C GLU A 149 -16.65 16.53 20.15
N HIS A 150 -15.37 16.16 19.97
CA HIS A 150 -14.39 17.05 19.36
C HIS A 150 -13.47 16.30 18.39
N ASN A 151 -13.48 16.71 17.11
CA ASN A 151 -12.44 16.33 16.17
C ASN A 151 -11.12 16.93 16.69
N ALA A 152 -10.37 16.21 17.51
CA ALA A 152 -9.07 16.68 17.98
C ALA A 152 -8.07 16.51 16.83
N LYS A 153 -7.71 17.63 16.19
CA LYS A 153 -6.60 17.70 15.24
C LYS A 153 -5.30 17.62 16.00
N GLU A 154 -4.53 16.56 15.76
CA GLU A 154 -3.19 16.38 16.31
C GLU A 154 -2.16 16.46 15.20
N ILE A 155 -1.06 17.17 15.47
CA ILE A 155 0.09 17.23 14.57
C ILE A 155 1.01 16.06 14.92
N LEU A 156 1.11 15.07 14.04
CA LEU A 156 1.92 13.87 14.32
C LEU A 156 3.39 14.05 14.04
N SER A 157 3.72 14.87 13.03
CA SER A 157 5.09 15.24 12.77
C SER A 157 5.35 16.65 13.30
N ILE A 158 6.08 16.78 14.40
CA ILE A 158 6.59 18.08 14.88
C ILE A 158 7.73 18.59 13.98
N THR A 159 8.19 17.74 13.05
CA THR A 159 9.28 18.02 12.11
C THR A 159 8.70 18.11 10.70
N SER A 160 8.80 19.29 10.07
CA SER A 160 8.50 19.44 8.64
C SER A 160 9.24 18.37 7.83
N LEU A 161 8.57 17.69 6.91
CA LEU A 161 9.19 16.63 6.08
C LEU A 161 10.35 17.20 5.23
N LYS A 162 10.36 18.51 4.92
CA LYS A 162 11.54 19.22 4.40
C LYS A 162 12.78 19.09 5.28
N ARG A 163 12.63 19.11 6.60
CA ARG A 163 13.76 18.87 7.53
C ARG A 163 14.25 17.42 7.51
N LEU A 164 13.42 16.49 7.02
CA LEU A 164 13.82 15.10 6.76
C LEU A 164 14.44 14.93 5.36
N GLY A 165 14.61 16.01 4.59
CA GLY A 165 15.24 16.01 3.27
C GLY A 165 14.29 15.68 2.11
N LEU A 166 12.99 15.62 2.37
CA LEU A 166 11.97 15.44 1.34
C LEU A 166 11.58 16.78 0.72
N ALA A 167 11.25 16.76 -0.56
CA ALA A 167 10.65 17.84 -1.33
C ALA A 167 9.41 17.28 -2.04
N GLU A 168 8.35 18.08 -2.14
CA GLU A 168 7.09 17.72 -2.82
C GLU A 168 6.53 16.38 -2.32
N VAL A 169 5.90 16.39 -1.15
CA VAL A 169 5.20 15.20 -0.67
C VAL A 169 3.82 15.20 -1.30
N VAL A 170 3.59 14.29 -2.24
CA VAL A 170 2.38 14.20 -3.07
C VAL A 170 1.30 13.39 -2.35
N GLU A 171 1.69 12.28 -1.72
CA GLU A 171 0.77 11.35 -1.08
C GLU A 171 1.32 10.83 0.26
N ALA A 172 0.42 10.59 1.20
CA ALA A 172 0.74 10.05 2.52
C ALA A 172 -0.25 8.93 2.93
N VAL A 173 0.23 7.69 2.98
CA VAL A 173 -0.63 6.50 3.19
C VAL A 173 -0.28 5.77 4.49
N ILE A 174 -1.18 5.78 5.47
CA ILE A 174 -0.95 5.21 6.80
C ILE A 174 -1.07 3.68 6.78
N SER A 175 -0.20 3.00 7.54
CA SER A 175 -0.34 1.57 7.77
C SER A 175 -1.61 1.27 8.59
N PRO A 176 -2.24 0.10 8.40
CA PRO A 176 -3.48 -0.26 9.10
C PRO A 176 -3.37 -0.17 10.64
N ASP A 177 -2.20 -0.49 11.22
CA ASP A 177 -1.94 -0.37 12.65
C ASP A 177 -1.67 1.06 13.17
N GLY A 178 -1.54 2.04 12.27
CA GLY A 178 -1.23 3.45 12.57
C GLY A 178 0.23 3.72 12.95
N THR A 179 1.15 2.77 12.72
CA THR A 179 2.55 2.88 13.18
C THR A 179 3.54 3.37 12.13
N LYS A 180 3.17 3.33 10.85
CA LYS A 180 4.05 3.71 9.72
C LYS A 180 3.28 4.47 8.67
N LEU A 181 3.98 5.30 7.92
CA LEU A 181 3.42 6.09 6.85
C LEU A 181 4.26 5.89 5.60
N LEU A 182 3.61 5.58 4.47
CA LEU A 182 4.24 5.67 3.16
C LEU A 182 4.11 7.10 2.66
N LEU A 183 5.19 7.63 2.10
CA LEU A 183 5.24 8.95 1.52
C LEU A 183 5.68 8.83 0.07
N VAL A 184 4.88 9.34 -0.85
CA VAL A 184 5.26 9.53 -2.26
C VAL A 184 5.87 10.92 -2.36
N ALA A 185 7.17 10.98 -2.64
CA ALA A 185 7.91 12.24 -2.60
C ALA A 185 9.18 12.20 -3.46
N SER A 186 9.81 13.36 -3.64
CA SER A 186 11.17 13.47 -4.19
C SER A 186 12.16 13.86 -3.09
N ASP A 187 13.43 13.46 -3.20
CA ASP A 187 14.46 14.12 -2.39
C ASP A 187 14.82 15.48 -3.01
N SER A 188 15.33 16.42 -2.19
CA SER A 188 15.60 17.78 -2.65
C SER A 188 16.58 17.85 -3.84
N ALA A 189 17.53 16.91 -3.94
CA ALA A 189 18.51 16.89 -5.02
C ALA A 189 17.90 16.35 -6.32
N LYS A 190 17.09 15.29 -6.24
CA LYS A 190 16.31 14.74 -7.35
C LYS A 190 15.34 15.80 -7.86
N TYR A 191 14.59 16.45 -6.98
CA TYR A 191 13.68 17.53 -7.32
C TYR A 191 14.39 18.64 -8.11
N GLU A 192 15.46 19.22 -7.56
CA GLU A 192 16.21 20.30 -8.22
C GLU A 192 16.73 19.88 -9.61
N ARG A 193 17.22 18.64 -9.73
CA ARG A 193 17.69 18.05 -10.99
C ARG A 193 16.57 17.95 -12.03
N LEU A 194 15.40 17.47 -11.63
CA LEU A 194 14.25 17.25 -12.52
C LEU A 194 13.61 18.58 -12.95
N THR A 195 13.45 19.53 -12.03
CA THR A 195 12.97 20.88 -12.33
C THR A 195 13.86 21.55 -13.38
N LYS A 196 15.19 21.47 -13.24
CA LYS A 196 16.14 22.01 -14.24
C LYS A 196 16.02 21.32 -15.60
N ALA A 197 15.78 20.00 -15.59
CA ALA A 197 15.62 19.22 -16.80
C ALA A 197 14.23 19.38 -17.46
N ARG A 198 13.31 20.12 -16.83
CA ARG A 198 11.90 20.22 -17.25
C ARG A 198 11.25 18.85 -17.42
N LYS A 199 11.68 17.88 -16.61
CA LYS A 199 11.03 16.57 -16.49
C LYS A 199 10.07 16.65 -15.33
N PHE A 200 8.82 16.28 -15.58
CA PHE A 200 7.78 16.26 -14.57
C PHE A 200 7.70 14.86 -13.96
N PHE A 201 7.78 14.83 -12.61
CA PHE A 201 7.45 13.77 -11.65
C PHE A 201 8.02 12.36 -11.90
N TYR A 202 9.11 12.06 -11.18
CA TYR A 202 9.48 10.69 -10.84
C TYR A 202 9.47 10.62 -9.32
N ASP A 203 8.35 10.18 -8.75
CA ASP A 203 8.25 10.09 -7.31
C ASP A 203 8.93 8.83 -6.80
N ASP A 204 9.56 8.93 -5.64
CA ASP A 204 10.11 7.81 -4.88
C ASP A 204 9.13 7.48 -3.74
N ILE A 205 9.15 6.24 -3.25
CA ILE A 205 8.37 5.85 -2.06
C ILE A 205 9.29 5.76 -0.85
N TYR A 206 8.91 6.47 0.22
CA TYR A 206 9.58 6.46 1.52
C TYR A 206 8.68 5.82 2.58
N LEU A 207 9.31 5.21 3.58
CA LEU A 207 8.68 4.72 4.80
C LEU A 207 9.09 5.61 5.97
N TYR A 208 8.10 6.21 6.62
CA TYR A 208 8.27 6.93 7.86
C TYR A 208 7.74 6.11 9.03
N GLU A 209 8.57 5.91 10.06
CA GLU A 209 8.20 5.21 11.29
C GLU A 209 8.07 6.20 12.45
N PHE A 210 6.85 6.30 13.02
CA PHE A 210 6.58 7.27 14.10
C PHE A 210 7.37 6.97 15.38
N ALA A 211 7.56 5.69 15.71
CA ALA A 211 8.12 5.28 17.00
C ALA A 211 9.55 5.76 17.24
N ASN A 212 10.34 5.91 16.17
CA ASN A 212 11.75 6.31 16.23
C ASN A 212 12.05 7.56 15.39
N ASN A 213 11.03 8.20 14.79
CA ASN A 213 11.19 9.33 13.88
C ASN A 213 12.17 9.03 12.73
N SER A 214 12.08 7.82 12.17
CA SER A 214 12.97 7.33 11.12
C SER A 214 12.30 7.44 9.75
N LEU A 215 13.03 7.97 8.77
CA LEU A 215 12.64 7.99 7.37
C LEU A 215 13.58 7.08 6.57
N ILE A 216 13.02 6.15 5.81
CA ILE A 216 13.74 5.20 4.98
C ILE A 216 13.25 5.36 3.54
N LYS A 217 14.14 5.63 2.60
CA LYS A 217 13.83 5.54 1.16
C LYS A 217 13.65 4.06 0.81
N LEU A 218 12.43 3.63 0.50
CA LEU A 218 12.14 2.22 0.20
C LEU A 218 12.53 1.88 -1.23
N ILE A 219 12.06 2.66 -2.20
CA ILE A 219 12.37 2.44 -3.61
C ILE A 219 12.57 3.77 -4.32
N SER A 220 13.52 3.79 -5.26
CA SER A 220 13.86 4.99 -6.02
C SER A 220 14.53 4.64 -7.33
N GLY A 221 14.42 5.54 -8.30
CA GLY A 221 14.96 5.37 -9.64
C GLY A 221 14.62 6.53 -10.56
N ASP A 222 14.85 6.31 -11.85
CA ASP A 222 14.48 7.25 -12.92
C ASP A 222 13.07 6.94 -13.50
N SER A 223 12.31 6.10 -12.81
CA SER A 223 10.90 5.78 -13.06
C SER A 223 10.01 6.38 -11.97
N THR A 224 8.71 6.45 -12.23
CA THR A 224 7.70 6.93 -11.28
C THR A 224 7.27 5.79 -10.36
N TYR A 225 7.20 6.04 -9.05
CA TYR A 225 6.69 5.11 -8.05
C TYR A 225 5.56 5.81 -7.29
N GLU A 226 4.32 5.43 -7.56
CA GLU A 226 3.12 6.14 -7.07
C GLU A 226 2.01 5.19 -6.62
N ASP A 227 0.93 5.77 -6.07
CA ASP A 227 -0.26 5.11 -5.53
C ASP A 227 0.03 3.91 -4.59
N PRO A 228 0.90 4.04 -3.56
CA PRO A 228 1.24 2.92 -2.72
C PRO A 228 0.13 2.58 -1.73
N ILE A 229 -0.29 1.32 -1.69
CA ILE A 229 -1.25 0.80 -0.71
C ILE A 229 -0.66 -0.29 0.17
N TRP A 230 -1.19 -0.41 1.38
CA TRP A 230 -0.81 -1.42 2.35
C TRP A 230 -1.61 -2.72 2.20
N ILE A 231 -0.92 -3.85 2.12
CA ILE A 231 -1.50 -5.17 2.39
C ILE A 231 -1.02 -5.64 3.77
N GLY A 232 -1.92 -5.65 4.75
CA GLY A 232 -1.53 -5.80 6.15
C GLY A 232 -0.60 -4.67 6.60
N ASN A 233 0.41 -4.98 7.41
CA ASN A 233 1.30 -3.96 8.01
C ASN A 233 2.75 -3.99 7.49
N ASP A 234 3.04 -4.81 6.47
CA ASP A 234 4.42 -5.05 6.03
C ASP A 234 4.59 -5.36 4.55
N THR A 235 3.52 -5.28 3.78
CA THR A 235 3.52 -5.50 2.34
C THR A 235 2.89 -4.29 1.66
N ILE A 236 3.48 -3.88 0.54
CA ILE A 236 3.14 -2.68 -0.20
C ILE A 236 2.87 -3.09 -1.64
N VAL A 237 1.74 -2.63 -2.19
CA VAL A 237 1.50 -2.60 -3.63
C VAL A 237 1.66 -1.16 -4.08
N PHE A 238 2.27 -0.93 -5.23
CA PHE A 238 2.44 0.39 -5.81
C PHE A 238 2.42 0.30 -7.33
N CYS A 239 2.22 1.42 -8.00
CA CYS A 239 2.27 1.51 -9.45
C CYS A 239 3.65 2.04 -9.90
N SER A 240 4.16 1.53 -11.03
CA SER A 240 5.39 2.05 -11.63
C SER A 240 5.43 1.86 -13.14
N ASN A 241 6.04 2.82 -13.83
CA ASN A 241 6.27 2.79 -15.27
C ASN A 241 7.69 2.30 -15.65
N CYS A 242 8.38 1.60 -14.74
CA CYS A 242 9.77 1.18 -14.95
C CYS A 242 9.98 0.24 -16.13
N ASP A 243 8.94 -0.48 -16.54
CA ASP A 243 8.97 -1.40 -17.69
C ASP A 243 8.31 -0.80 -18.96
N GLY A 244 7.92 0.48 -18.94
CA GLY A 244 7.42 1.24 -20.09
C GLY A 244 6.00 1.76 -19.89
N ASN A 245 5.03 0.86 -19.75
CA ASN A 245 3.67 1.17 -19.30
C ASN A 245 3.57 1.04 -17.78
N TYR A 246 2.52 1.63 -17.20
CA TYR A 246 2.27 1.52 -15.77
C TYR A 246 1.78 0.12 -15.43
N GLU A 247 2.45 -0.50 -14.45
CA GLU A 247 2.12 -1.82 -13.95
C GLU A 247 2.08 -1.78 -12.42
N LEU A 248 1.34 -2.70 -11.81
CA LEU A 248 1.30 -2.88 -10.37
C LEU A 248 2.46 -3.77 -9.91
N TYR A 249 3.15 -3.32 -8.87
CA TYR A 249 4.25 -4.03 -8.24
C TYR A 249 3.99 -4.28 -6.77
N LEU A 250 4.54 -5.37 -6.27
CA LEU A 250 4.49 -5.76 -4.86
C LEU A 250 5.88 -5.79 -4.25
N MET A 251 6.01 -5.30 -3.04
CA MET A 251 7.23 -5.45 -2.24
C MET A 251 6.95 -5.58 -0.75
N GLY A 252 7.92 -6.13 -0.02
CA GLY A 252 7.95 -6.03 1.44
C GLY A 252 8.71 -4.78 1.91
N LEU A 253 8.65 -4.47 3.20
CA LEU A 253 9.33 -3.30 3.80
C LEU A 253 10.86 -3.29 3.68
N ASN A 254 11.47 -4.42 3.34
CA ASN A 254 12.91 -4.49 3.09
C ASN A 254 13.30 -4.04 1.68
N ALA A 255 12.31 -3.68 0.84
CA ALA A 255 12.44 -3.33 -0.57
C ALA A 255 13.21 -4.34 -1.43
N LYS A 256 13.31 -5.60 -0.96
CA LYS A 256 13.94 -6.69 -1.70
C LYS A 256 12.87 -7.51 -2.38
N ASN A 257 13.21 -8.04 -3.56
CA ASN A 257 12.34 -8.92 -4.34
C ASN A 257 11.02 -8.23 -4.72
N VAL A 258 11.12 -7.06 -5.34
CA VAL A 258 9.98 -6.40 -6.00
C VAL A 258 9.45 -7.35 -7.09
N ILE A 259 8.14 -7.57 -7.11
CA ILE A 259 7.47 -8.49 -8.04
C ILE A 259 6.45 -7.71 -8.83
N CYS A 260 6.46 -7.84 -10.16
CA CYS A 260 5.41 -7.31 -11.02
C CYS A 260 4.15 -8.19 -10.90
N LEU A 261 3.01 -7.58 -10.57
CA LEU A 261 1.71 -8.24 -10.39
C LEU A 261 0.88 -8.23 -11.68
N THR A 262 1.03 -7.19 -12.49
CA THR A 262 0.40 -7.05 -13.81
C THR A 262 1.48 -6.96 -14.87
N SER A 263 1.21 -7.41 -16.10
CA SER A 263 2.18 -7.35 -17.19
C SER A 263 1.47 -7.32 -18.55
N THR A 264 0.42 -6.51 -18.66
CA THR A 264 -0.47 -6.56 -19.82
C THR A 264 0.02 -5.61 -20.91
N GLU A 265 0.26 -6.15 -22.11
CA GLU A 265 0.86 -5.38 -23.19
C GLU A 265 0.01 -4.17 -23.62
N ASN A 266 0.63 -2.99 -23.67
CA ASN A 266 0.03 -1.71 -24.11
C ASN A 266 -1.15 -1.22 -23.25
N ILE A 267 -1.22 -1.66 -22.00
CA ILE A 267 -2.24 -1.28 -21.03
C ILE A 267 -1.54 -0.64 -19.85
N SER A 268 -2.16 0.36 -19.22
CA SER A 268 -1.67 0.91 -17.96
C SER A 268 -2.60 0.51 -16.83
N GLU A 269 -2.02 -0.01 -15.76
CA GLU A 269 -2.68 -0.47 -14.54
C GLU A 269 -2.23 0.38 -13.33
N MET A 270 -3.14 1.17 -12.74
CA MET A 270 -2.83 2.18 -11.72
C MET A 270 -3.90 2.28 -10.63
N GLU A 271 -3.72 3.19 -9.66
CA GLU A 271 -4.66 3.49 -8.57
C GLU A 271 -5.19 2.22 -7.86
N PRO A 272 -4.31 1.34 -7.36
CA PRO A 272 -4.76 0.15 -6.67
C PRO A 272 -5.45 0.53 -5.35
N THR A 273 -6.46 -0.26 -4.95
CA THR A 273 -7.06 -0.22 -3.62
C THR A 273 -7.29 -1.64 -3.11
N VAL A 274 -7.23 -1.84 -1.79
CA VAL A 274 -7.29 -3.18 -1.18
C VAL A 274 -8.63 -3.40 -0.50
N SER A 275 -9.15 -4.62 -0.59
CA SER A 275 -10.32 -5.02 0.20
C SER A 275 -10.01 -4.98 1.71
N PRO A 276 -11.02 -4.75 2.58
CA PRO A 276 -10.82 -4.69 4.02
C PRO A 276 -10.20 -5.96 4.65
N ASP A 277 -10.39 -7.11 4.01
CA ASP A 277 -9.81 -8.40 4.42
C ASP A 277 -8.40 -8.65 3.85
N HIS A 278 -7.86 -7.70 3.09
CA HIS A 278 -6.54 -7.75 2.45
C HIS A 278 -6.33 -8.91 1.45
N GLN A 279 -7.40 -9.46 0.88
CA GLN A 279 -7.33 -10.60 -0.05
C GLN A 279 -7.54 -10.23 -1.51
N GLN A 280 -8.04 -9.03 -1.79
CA GLN A 280 -8.36 -8.57 -3.14
C GLN A 280 -7.79 -7.17 -3.36
N ILE A 281 -7.38 -6.89 -4.59
CA ILE A 281 -7.03 -5.55 -5.05
C ILE A 281 -7.98 -5.17 -6.17
N ALA A 282 -8.61 -4.01 -6.08
CA ALA A 282 -9.21 -3.36 -7.23
C ALA A 282 -8.23 -2.34 -7.80
N TYR A 283 -8.22 -2.14 -9.11
CA TYR A 283 -7.31 -1.21 -9.78
C TYR A 283 -7.92 -0.69 -11.08
N MET A 284 -7.43 0.45 -11.55
CA MET A 284 -7.80 1.02 -12.83
C MET A 284 -6.98 0.42 -13.95
N ARG A 285 -7.62 0.24 -15.11
CA ARG A 285 -6.99 -0.23 -16.34
C ARG A 285 -7.40 0.68 -17.49
N TYR A 286 -6.45 1.18 -18.26
CA TYR A 286 -6.75 1.98 -19.47
C TYR A 286 -5.71 1.75 -20.57
N GLN A 287 -6.07 2.12 -21.81
CA GLN A 287 -5.21 1.99 -22.97
C GLN A 287 -4.76 3.36 -23.49
N GLY A 288 -3.46 3.49 -23.77
CA GLY A 288 -2.86 4.71 -24.35
C GLY A 288 -2.38 5.72 -23.31
N GLU A 289 -2.06 6.93 -23.75
CA GLU A 289 -1.42 7.95 -22.89
C GLU A 289 -2.41 8.70 -21.97
N TYR A 290 -3.72 8.57 -22.18
CA TYR A 290 -4.73 9.36 -21.46
C TYR A 290 -5.50 8.50 -20.45
N ARG A 291 -5.20 8.69 -19.16
CA ARG A 291 -5.84 8.00 -18.02
C ARG A 291 -7.33 8.29 -17.79
N PHE A 292 -7.96 9.12 -18.61
CA PHE A 292 -9.33 9.61 -18.39
C PHE A 292 -10.34 9.17 -19.45
N LYS A 293 -9.92 8.33 -20.39
CA LYS A 293 -10.79 7.84 -21.47
C LYS A 293 -10.77 6.32 -21.49
N ASP A 294 -11.95 5.71 -21.52
CA ASP A 294 -12.13 4.27 -21.62
C ASP A 294 -11.41 3.51 -20.47
N VAL A 295 -11.61 3.99 -19.22
CA VAL A 295 -11.04 3.40 -18.01
C VAL A 295 -11.93 2.28 -17.50
N GLU A 296 -11.34 1.13 -17.19
CA GLU A 296 -12.02 -0.02 -16.60
C GLU A 296 -11.58 -0.23 -15.15
N ILE A 297 -12.49 -0.69 -14.30
CA ILE A 297 -12.17 -1.16 -12.94
C ILE A 297 -12.01 -2.69 -12.99
N TRP A 298 -10.83 -3.16 -12.58
CA TRP A 298 -10.47 -4.58 -12.52
C TRP A 298 -10.28 -5.03 -11.08
N ILE A 299 -10.57 -6.30 -10.79
CA ILE A 299 -10.39 -6.90 -9.47
C ILE A 299 -9.46 -8.11 -9.59
N MET A 300 -8.34 -8.06 -8.87
CA MET A 300 -7.43 -9.19 -8.65
C MET A 300 -7.81 -9.89 -7.35
N LYS A 301 -8.10 -11.20 -7.42
CA LYS A 301 -8.51 -12.02 -6.27
C LYS A 301 -7.37 -12.93 -5.79
N GLU A 302 -7.49 -13.36 -4.53
CA GLU A 302 -6.68 -14.41 -3.89
C GLU A 302 -5.18 -14.11 -3.82
N ILE A 303 -4.80 -12.93 -3.34
CA ILE A 303 -3.39 -12.59 -3.11
C ILE A 303 -2.86 -13.35 -1.89
N GLU A 304 -2.41 -14.58 -2.10
CA GLU A 304 -1.73 -15.34 -1.05
C GLU A 304 -0.28 -14.88 -0.93
N ILE A 305 0.02 -14.05 0.07
CA ILE A 305 1.38 -13.68 0.45
C ILE A 305 1.97 -14.79 1.34
N ILE A 306 2.70 -15.72 0.73
CA ILE A 306 3.39 -16.77 1.48
C ILE A 306 4.69 -16.22 2.06
N LYS A 307 4.70 -15.91 3.36
CA LYS A 307 5.91 -15.52 4.10
C LYS A 307 6.68 -16.76 4.54
N ILE A 308 7.80 -17.05 3.87
CA ILE A 308 8.70 -18.13 4.29
C ILE A 308 9.47 -17.66 5.54
N LYS A 309 9.05 -18.08 6.73
CA LYS A 309 9.74 -17.71 7.98
C LYS A 309 11.10 -18.43 8.08
N PRO A 310 12.17 -17.72 8.49
CA PRO A 310 13.51 -18.30 8.66
C PRO A 310 13.66 -19.27 9.85
N ALA A 311 12.58 -19.53 10.61
CA ALA A 311 12.57 -20.29 11.88
C ALA A 311 13.04 -21.75 11.78
N ASN A 312 13.31 -22.27 10.58
CA ASN A 312 13.79 -23.64 10.40
C ASN A 312 15.29 -23.82 10.71
N LEU A 313 16.06 -22.74 10.99
CA LEU A 313 17.52 -22.85 11.16
C LEU A 313 17.93 -23.68 12.39
N ALA A 314 17.31 -23.47 13.56
CA ALA A 314 17.68 -24.22 14.77
C ALA A 314 17.29 -25.71 14.67
N PHE A 315 16.14 -26.01 14.08
CA PHE A 315 15.66 -27.38 13.87
C PHE A 315 16.49 -28.13 12.81
N ILE A 316 16.81 -27.47 11.70
CA ILE A 316 17.64 -28.04 10.63
C ILE A 316 19.08 -28.26 11.12
N VAL A 317 19.68 -27.27 11.79
CA VAL A 317 21.04 -27.38 12.33
C VAL A 317 21.12 -28.48 13.39
N SER A 318 20.15 -28.58 14.31
CA SER A 318 20.11 -29.64 15.32
C SER A 318 19.90 -31.04 14.72
N ALA A 319 19.04 -31.18 13.71
CA ALA A 319 18.89 -32.43 12.97
C ALA A 319 20.19 -32.86 12.27
N PHE A 320 20.95 -31.92 11.71
CA PHE A 320 22.21 -32.25 11.02
C PHE A 320 23.35 -32.63 11.96
N TYR A 321 23.50 -31.98 13.11
CA TYR A 321 24.44 -32.44 14.15
C TYR A 321 24.08 -33.86 14.61
N PHE A 322 22.79 -34.16 14.73
CA PHE A 322 22.30 -35.49 15.10
C PHE A 322 22.64 -36.55 14.04
N PHE A 323 22.32 -36.31 12.76
CA PHE A 323 22.62 -37.26 11.68
C PHE A 323 24.12 -37.39 11.37
N GLY A 324 24.90 -36.31 11.47
CA GLY A 324 26.35 -36.35 11.36
C GLY A 324 27.01 -37.20 12.45
N GLY A 325 26.47 -37.15 13.67
CA GLY A 325 26.86 -38.03 14.78
C GLY A 325 26.54 -39.51 14.53
N ILE A 326 25.37 -39.81 13.93
CA ILE A 326 24.98 -41.19 13.59
C ILE A 326 25.89 -41.77 12.51
N LEU A 327 26.17 -41.02 11.43
CA LEU A 327 27.00 -41.50 10.34
C LEU A 327 28.43 -41.80 10.79
N THR A 328 28.99 -40.96 11.66
CA THR A 328 30.33 -41.17 12.23
C THR A 328 30.38 -42.36 13.20
N ALA A 329 29.34 -42.58 14.00
CA ALA A 329 29.21 -43.78 14.82
C ALA A 329 29.17 -45.05 13.96
N LEU A 330 28.42 -45.02 12.85
CA LEU A 330 28.34 -46.15 11.90
C LEU A 330 29.66 -46.41 11.18
N VAL A 331 30.37 -45.37 10.73
CA VAL A 331 31.71 -45.52 10.12
C VAL A 331 32.71 -46.09 11.12
N SER A 332 32.68 -45.60 12.37
CA SER A 332 33.54 -46.12 13.44
C SER A 332 33.24 -47.58 13.75
N LEU A 333 31.95 -47.97 13.79
CA LEU A 333 31.53 -49.36 14.00
C LEU A 333 31.95 -50.26 12.85
N THR A 334 31.80 -49.80 11.60
CA THR A 334 32.18 -50.57 10.40
C THR A 334 33.68 -50.79 10.32
N LEU A 335 34.48 -49.77 10.67
CA LEU A 335 35.94 -49.90 10.77
C LEU A 335 36.37 -50.83 11.92
N THR A 336 35.58 -50.90 13.00
CA THR A 336 35.81 -51.80 14.15
C THR A 336 35.49 -53.25 13.80
N LEU A 337 34.44 -53.49 13.01
CA LEU A 337 34.04 -54.84 12.57
C LEU A 337 34.89 -55.36 11.40
N GLY A 338 35.45 -54.47 10.57
CA GLY A 338 36.29 -54.81 9.41
C GLY A 338 37.77 -54.97 9.72
N SER A 339 38.25 -54.62 10.92
CA SER A 339 39.66 -54.78 11.29
C SER A 339 39.92 -56.15 11.90
N SER A 340 40.69 -56.98 11.17
CA SER A 340 41.11 -58.30 11.63
C SER A 340 41.82 -58.24 13.00
N ARG A 341 41.73 -59.34 13.77
CA ARG A 341 42.17 -59.54 15.17
C ARG A 341 43.62 -59.17 15.54
N TYR A 342 44.40 -58.54 14.67
CA TYR A 342 45.86 -58.36 14.83
C TYR A 342 46.35 -56.93 15.10
N TYR A 343 45.48 -55.92 15.26
CA TYR A 343 45.90 -54.53 15.50
C TYR A 343 45.26 -53.86 16.73
N TYR A 344 45.13 -54.60 17.83
CA TYR A 344 44.76 -54.03 19.14
C TYR A 344 46.01 -53.46 19.85
N GLY A 345 46.46 -52.28 19.45
CA GLY A 345 47.60 -51.58 20.07
C GLY A 345 47.47 -50.06 19.99
N VAL A 346 48.32 -49.34 20.72
CA VAL A 346 48.36 -47.86 20.91
C VAL A 346 48.11 -47.03 19.64
N SER A 347 48.48 -47.56 18.46
CA SER A 347 48.16 -46.99 17.13
C SER A 347 46.66 -46.81 16.86
N TYR A 348 45.80 -47.71 17.35
CA TYR A 348 44.34 -47.63 17.24
C TYR A 348 43.78 -46.46 18.05
N ILE A 349 44.18 -46.34 19.32
CA ILE A 349 43.72 -45.26 20.21
C ILE A 349 44.14 -43.91 19.64
N ILE A 350 45.37 -43.80 19.11
CA ILE A 350 45.89 -42.58 18.49
C ILE A 350 45.12 -42.23 17.21
N ARG A 351 44.84 -43.20 16.33
CA ARG A 351 44.04 -42.94 15.10
C ARG A 351 42.63 -42.50 15.45
N THR A 352 41.96 -43.19 16.37
CA THR A 352 40.61 -42.84 16.81
C THR A 352 40.59 -41.45 17.46
N LEU A 353 41.58 -41.11 18.28
CA LEU A 353 41.73 -39.76 18.85
C LEU A 353 41.96 -38.69 17.77
N ILE A 354 42.78 -38.95 16.75
CA ILE A 354 43.03 -38.00 15.65
C ILE A 354 41.76 -37.77 14.83
N TYR A 355 41.03 -38.83 14.50
CA TYR A 355 39.75 -38.70 13.77
C TYR A 355 38.70 -37.94 14.59
N PHE A 356 38.61 -38.21 15.90
CA PHE A 356 37.61 -37.61 16.78
C PHE A 356 37.95 -36.18 17.23
N LEU A 357 39.22 -35.84 17.43
CA LEU A 357 39.64 -34.52 17.92
C LEU A 357 39.99 -33.53 16.81
N ILE A 358 40.37 -34.00 15.61
CA ILE A 358 40.87 -33.12 14.55
C ILE A 358 39.96 -33.16 13.32
N LEU A 359 39.63 -34.35 12.80
CA LEU A 359 38.83 -34.42 11.58
C LEU A 359 37.36 -34.03 11.83
N PHE A 360 36.80 -34.43 12.96
CA PHE A 360 35.40 -34.16 13.32
C PHE A 360 35.08 -32.66 13.48
N PRO A 361 35.86 -31.86 14.23
CA PRO A 361 35.59 -30.42 14.33
C PRO A 361 35.82 -29.69 13.00
N VAL A 362 36.84 -30.10 12.23
CA VAL A 362 37.19 -29.43 10.96
C VAL A 362 36.14 -29.69 9.89
N VAL A 363 35.69 -30.94 9.72
CA VAL A 363 34.64 -31.28 8.76
C VAL A 363 33.29 -30.69 9.18
N GLY A 364 32.96 -30.74 10.47
CA GLY A 364 31.78 -30.09 11.02
C GLY A 364 31.78 -28.57 10.82
N PHE A 365 32.93 -27.93 11.02
CA PHE A 365 33.10 -26.48 10.83
C PHE A 365 32.98 -26.08 9.35
N ILE A 366 33.64 -26.81 8.44
CA ILE A 366 33.58 -26.52 7.00
C ILE A 366 32.17 -26.72 6.44
N LEU A 367 31.49 -27.82 6.79
CA LEU A 367 30.11 -28.08 6.35
C LEU A 367 29.13 -27.07 6.97
N GLY A 368 29.32 -26.73 8.25
CA GLY A 368 28.53 -25.69 8.92
C GLY A 368 28.68 -24.32 8.26
N PHE A 369 29.90 -23.93 7.86
CA PHE A 369 30.17 -22.67 7.18
C PHE A 369 29.61 -22.64 5.76
N LEU A 370 29.83 -23.70 4.97
CA LEU A 370 29.30 -23.81 3.61
C LEU A 370 27.77 -23.76 3.60
N PHE A 371 27.11 -24.39 4.58
CA PHE A 371 25.66 -24.39 4.68
C PHE A 371 25.10 -23.07 5.23
N ALA A 372 25.78 -22.41 6.18
CA ALA A 372 25.42 -21.07 6.61
C ALA A 372 25.55 -20.06 5.46
N PHE A 373 26.56 -20.23 4.58
CA PHE A 373 26.72 -19.45 3.37
C PHE A 373 25.60 -19.72 2.36
N ILE A 374 25.30 -20.98 2.04
CA ILE A 374 24.19 -21.37 1.14
C ILE A 374 22.84 -20.91 1.72
N TYR A 375 22.61 -21.03 3.03
CA TYR A 375 21.40 -20.53 3.67
C TYR A 375 21.32 -19.01 3.64
N ASN A 376 22.39 -18.27 3.91
CA ASN A 376 22.37 -16.81 3.75
C ASN A 376 22.14 -16.39 2.30
N LEU A 377 22.66 -17.16 1.34
CA LEU A 377 22.38 -16.99 -0.08
C LEU A 377 20.89 -17.24 -0.35
N ILE A 378 20.36 -18.38 0.08
CA ILE A 378 18.94 -18.75 -0.06
C ILE A 378 18.06 -17.73 0.65
N ALA A 379 18.26 -17.40 1.91
CA ALA A 379 17.52 -16.39 2.67
C ALA A 379 17.56 -14.99 2.03
N LYS A 380 18.69 -14.61 1.41
CA LYS A 380 18.79 -13.39 0.61
C LYS A 380 17.87 -13.44 -0.62
N TYR A 381 17.65 -14.62 -1.21
CA TYR A 381 16.78 -14.85 -2.37
C TYR A 381 15.35 -15.37 -2.03
N THR A 382 15.10 -15.87 -0.81
CA THR A 382 13.82 -16.46 -0.34
C THR A 382 13.16 -15.64 0.75
N GLY A 383 13.75 -14.53 1.20
CA GLY A 383 13.04 -13.45 1.88
C GLY A 383 12.10 -12.69 0.94
N GLY A 384 11.70 -13.31 -0.18
CA GLY A 384 10.76 -12.80 -1.15
C GLY A 384 9.35 -13.22 -0.78
N ILE A 385 8.41 -12.33 -1.03
CA ILE A 385 6.99 -12.64 -1.03
C ILE A 385 6.74 -13.59 -2.21
N LYS A 386 6.16 -14.77 -1.98
CA LYS A 386 5.61 -15.55 -3.09
C LYS A 386 4.13 -15.21 -3.17
N VAL A 387 3.71 -14.58 -4.26
CA VAL A 387 2.30 -14.37 -4.58
C VAL A 387 1.82 -15.51 -5.46
N MET A 388 0.72 -16.14 -5.08
CA MET A 388 -0.08 -16.91 -6.03
C MET A 388 -1.24 -16.01 -6.44
N ILE A 389 -1.35 -15.72 -7.72
CA ILE A 389 -2.53 -15.07 -8.30
C ILE A 389 -3.36 -16.22 -8.89
N ARG A 390 -4.60 -16.39 -8.43
CA ARG A 390 -5.57 -17.25 -9.11
C ARG A 390 -6.49 -16.34 -9.91
N GLU A 391 -6.34 -16.40 -11.23
CA GLU A 391 -7.14 -15.63 -12.16
C GLU A 391 -8.59 -16.12 -12.13
N ASP A 392 -9.46 -15.36 -11.48
CA ASP A 392 -10.87 -15.20 -11.87
C ASP A 392 -11.11 -13.70 -11.97
N VAL A 393 -10.73 -13.15 -13.13
CA VAL A 393 -10.74 -11.72 -13.36
C VAL A 393 -12.12 -11.30 -13.85
N ASP A 394 -13.00 -10.97 -12.90
CA ASP A 394 -14.34 -10.50 -13.21
C ASP A 394 -14.29 -9.03 -13.65
N ARG A 395 -14.47 -8.79 -14.95
CA ARG A 395 -14.68 -7.45 -15.51
C ARG A 395 -15.98 -6.87 -14.92
N ALA A 396 -15.90 -5.72 -14.26
CA ALA A 396 -17.08 -4.90 -14.03
C ALA A 396 -17.35 -4.14 -15.34
N THR A 397 -18.12 -4.73 -16.25
CA THR A 397 -18.44 -4.10 -17.53
C THR A 397 -19.47 -2.98 -17.36
N GLU A 398 -19.23 -1.86 -18.03
CA GLU A 398 -20.19 -0.80 -18.32
C GLU A 398 -21.53 -1.38 -18.82
N SER A 399 -22.64 -0.92 -18.24
CA SER A 399 -23.94 -0.98 -18.90
C SER A 399 -24.29 0.41 -19.45
N SER A 400 -24.12 0.51 -20.78
CA SER A 400 -24.60 1.50 -21.76
C SER A 400 -24.13 2.96 -21.66
#